data_AF-A0A653RIW7-F1
#
_entry.id   AF-A0A653RIW7-F1
#
_cell.length_a   1.000
_cell.length_b   1.000
_cell.length_c   1.000
_cell.angle_alpha   90.00
_cell.angle_beta   90.00
_cell.angle_gamma   90.00
#
_symmetry.space_group_name_H-M   'P 1'
#
loop_
_entity.id
_entity.type
_entity.pdbx_description
1 polymer ?
#
loop_
_entity_poly.entity_id
_entity_poly.type
_entity_poly.pdbx_seq_one_letter_code
_entity_poly.pdbx_strand_id
1 'polypeptide(L)'
;MSKRSRRRWRALVVLLICLAVVGAGTWAASRFIDSSEILVREHCTAIVGTDSFRLAPDQAANAALISAVSLDRGLPARAASIGIATGFQESKLRNIDYGDEAGPDSRGLFQQRPSQGWGTEEQVMDPVYAANRFYQELEELVPDFEDLDITVAAQRVQRSAFPDAYADHEPEGRAYASALTGHSPAALNCVLKSPAEPGDATAMSAALQDQLSSAQPRVSDDGRTATIPASGTRGWALVQWAVANADQFGITSASFGGQGWVRADHGWAPATGTDGAVTLTFAG
;
A
#
# COMPACT_ATOMS: atom_id res chain seq x y z
N MET A 1 -23.47 46.34 48.13
CA MET A 1 -22.10 46.21 47.57
C MET A 1 -21.46 47.59 47.43
N SER A 2 -20.32 47.84 48.08
CA SER A 2 -19.62 49.13 47.96
C SER A 2 -19.07 49.32 46.53
N LYS A 3 -18.88 50.56 46.07
CA LYS A 3 -18.27 50.87 44.76
C LYS A 3 -16.94 50.11 44.55
N ARG A 4 -16.20 49.87 45.64
CA ARG A 4 -14.94 49.11 45.66
C ARG A 4 -15.12 47.61 45.39
N SER A 5 -16.20 46.99 45.89
CA SER A 5 -16.48 45.57 45.65
C SER A 5 -16.97 45.30 44.22
N ARG A 6 -17.75 46.23 43.62
CA ARG A 6 -18.14 46.14 42.20
C ARG A 6 -16.96 46.27 41.25
N ARG A 7 -15.98 47.14 41.55
CA ARG A 7 -14.75 47.28 40.74
C ARG A 7 -13.86 46.05 40.79
N ARG A 8 -13.70 45.44 41.98
CA ARG A 8 -12.94 44.18 42.15
C ARG A 8 -13.62 43.00 41.45
N TRP A 9 -14.94 42.90 41.54
CA TRP A 9 -15.70 41.85 40.85
C TRP A 9 -15.61 41.97 39.33
N ARG A 10 -15.74 43.19 38.78
CA ARG A 10 -15.53 43.45 37.33
C ARG A 10 -14.12 43.09 36.88
N ALA A 11 -13.10 43.44 37.66
CA ALA A 11 -11.72 43.10 37.34
C ALA A 11 -11.48 41.57 37.33
N LEU A 12 -12.06 40.85 38.30
CA LEU A 12 -12.01 39.38 38.33
C LEU A 12 -12.71 38.75 37.14
N VAL A 13 -13.89 39.25 36.76
CA VAL A 13 -14.63 38.76 35.58
C VAL A 13 -13.81 38.99 34.30
N VAL A 14 -13.22 40.17 34.12
CA VAL A 14 -12.36 40.46 32.96
C VAL A 14 -11.13 39.54 32.94
N LEU A 15 -10.47 39.33 34.08
CA LEU A 15 -9.32 38.43 34.16
C LEU A 15 -9.69 36.99 33.80
N LEU A 16 -10.83 36.48 34.29
CA LEU A 16 -11.32 35.15 33.95
C LEU A 16 -11.67 35.01 32.47
N ILE A 17 -12.27 36.03 31.86
CA ILE A 17 -12.53 36.06 30.42
C ILE A 17 -11.22 36.04 29.64
N CYS A 18 -10.23 36.86 30.02
CA CYS A 18 -8.92 36.85 29.38
C CYS A 18 -8.23 35.49 29.48
N LEU A 19 -8.25 34.85 30.65
CA LEU A 19 -7.69 33.51 30.84
C LEU A 19 -8.41 32.46 30.00
N ALA A 20 -9.74 32.54 29.90
CA ALA A 20 -10.53 31.64 29.05
C ALA A 20 -10.20 31.83 27.56
N VAL A 21 -10.06 33.07 27.10
CA VAL A 21 -9.70 33.38 25.70
C VAL A 21 -8.28 32.89 25.38
N VAL A 22 -7.31 33.14 26.27
CA VAL A 22 -5.94 32.65 26.09
C VAL A 22 -5.93 31.13 26.10
N GLY A 23 -6.59 30.49 27.06
CA GLY A 23 -6.69 29.04 27.15
C GLY A 23 -7.32 28.41 25.90
N ALA A 24 -8.44 28.97 25.44
CA ALA A 24 -9.10 28.53 24.20
C ALA A 24 -8.21 28.76 22.97
N GLY A 25 -7.50 29.90 22.90
CA GLY A 25 -6.56 30.20 21.83
C GLY A 25 -5.38 29.24 21.79
N THR A 26 -4.78 28.93 22.94
CA THR A 26 -3.69 27.95 23.04
C THR A 26 -4.16 26.54 22.70
N TRP A 27 -5.37 26.15 23.13
CA TRP A 27 -5.95 24.85 22.79
C TRP A 27 -6.23 24.74 21.29
N ALA A 28 -6.82 25.77 20.68
CA ALA A 28 -7.10 25.80 19.25
C ALA A 28 -5.80 25.80 18.42
N ALA A 29 -4.79 26.56 18.84
CA ALA A 29 -3.48 26.56 18.19
C ALA A 29 -2.76 25.21 18.30
N SER A 30 -2.78 24.58 19.48
CA SER A 30 -2.23 23.22 19.66
C SER A 30 -2.96 22.23 18.76
N ARG A 31 -4.30 22.22 18.79
CA ARG A 31 -5.11 21.35 17.94
C ARG A 31 -4.82 21.56 16.45
N PHE A 32 -4.68 22.81 16.02
CA PHE A 32 -4.37 23.15 14.63
C PHE A 32 -2.98 22.67 14.21
N ILE A 33 -1.96 22.86 15.07
CA ILE A 33 -0.60 22.39 14.82
C ILE A 33 -0.56 20.86 14.81
N ASP A 34 -1.17 20.21 15.80
CA ASP A 34 -1.24 18.75 15.92
C ASP A 34 -2.03 18.12 14.75
N SER A 35 -3.03 18.82 14.21
CA SER A 35 -3.77 18.37 13.02
C SER A 35 -3.16 18.82 11.69
N SER A 36 -2.06 19.59 11.70
CA SER A 36 -1.50 20.16 10.48
C SER A 36 -0.65 19.13 9.72
N GLU A 37 -1.29 18.42 8.81
CA GLU A 37 -0.63 17.44 7.93
C GLU A 37 0.02 18.09 6.69
N ILE A 38 0.19 19.41 6.69
CA ILE A 38 0.73 20.20 5.58
C ILE A 38 2.13 19.71 5.17
N LEU A 39 2.91 19.18 6.12
CA LEU A 39 4.26 18.67 5.88
C LEU A 39 4.34 17.17 5.63
N VAL A 40 3.23 16.43 5.77
CA VAL A 40 3.19 14.98 5.53
C VAL A 40 3.30 14.72 4.02
N ARG A 41 4.40 14.10 3.62
CA ARG A 41 4.62 13.60 2.26
C ARG A 41 4.25 12.14 2.22
N GLU A 42 3.23 11.80 1.45
CA GLU A 42 2.68 10.45 1.42
C GLU A 42 3.59 9.52 0.62
N HIS A 43 3.95 8.40 1.22
CA HIS A 43 4.82 7.40 0.62
C HIS A 43 4.79 6.09 1.38
N CYS A 44 5.18 5.01 0.70
CA CYS A 44 5.40 3.71 1.29
C CYS A 44 6.87 3.31 1.11
N THR A 45 7.52 2.88 2.19
CA THR A 45 8.92 2.48 2.20
C THR A 45 9.02 0.99 2.49
N ALA A 46 9.74 0.25 1.65
CA ALA A 46 10.16 -1.12 1.94
C ALA A 46 11.59 -1.09 2.51
N ILE A 47 11.78 -1.61 3.73
CA ILE A 47 13.07 -1.68 4.42
C ILE A 47 13.42 -3.15 4.64
N VAL A 48 14.45 -3.64 3.95
CA VAL A 48 14.91 -5.03 4.03
C VAL A 48 16.42 -5.04 4.26
N GLY A 49 16.85 -5.47 5.46
CA GLY A 49 18.26 -5.37 5.85
C GLY A 49 18.71 -3.91 5.90
N THR A 50 19.69 -3.55 5.06
CA THR A 50 20.19 -2.17 4.92
C THR A 50 19.53 -1.39 3.78
N ASP A 51 18.74 -2.07 2.94
CA ASP A 51 18.15 -1.47 1.75
C ASP A 51 16.82 -0.79 2.10
N SER A 52 16.58 0.36 1.47
CA SER A 52 15.39 1.18 1.70
C SER A 52 14.95 1.84 0.41
N PHE A 53 13.75 1.50 -0.06
CA PHE A 53 13.18 2.04 -1.29
C PHE A 53 11.82 2.67 -1.03
N ARG A 54 11.51 3.77 -1.73
CA ARG A 54 10.29 4.55 -1.55
C ARG A 54 9.43 4.53 -2.82
N LEU A 55 8.16 4.25 -2.65
CA LEU A 55 7.10 4.36 -3.65
C LEU A 55 6.04 5.35 -3.20
N ALA A 56 5.35 5.96 -4.16
CA ALA A 56 4.08 6.63 -3.86
C ALA A 56 3.01 5.57 -3.47
N PRO A 57 1.95 5.97 -2.73
CA PRO A 57 0.93 5.03 -2.27
C PRO A 57 0.27 4.21 -3.40
N ASP A 58 -0.03 4.85 -4.53
CA ASP A 58 -0.60 4.20 -5.72
C ASP A 58 0.34 3.13 -6.31
N GLN A 59 1.63 3.42 -6.38
CA GLN A 59 2.65 2.48 -6.85
C GLN A 59 2.81 1.29 -5.88
N ALA A 60 2.74 1.55 -4.58
CA ALA A 60 2.82 0.50 -3.56
C ALA A 60 1.61 -0.43 -3.59
N ALA A 61 0.40 0.11 -3.79
CA ALA A 61 -0.81 -0.67 -4.00
C ALA A 61 -0.70 -1.59 -5.24
N ASN A 62 -0.17 -1.06 -6.36
CA ASN A 62 0.07 -1.88 -7.55
C ASN A 62 1.16 -2.94 -7.36
N ALA A 63 2.24 -2.64 -6.63
CA ALA A 63 3.24 -3.66 -6.26
C ALA A 63 2.63 -4.76 -5.37
N ALA A 64 1.73 -4.38 -4.45
CA ALA A 64 0.99 -5.32 -3.61
C ALA A 64 0.06 -6.21 -4.42
N LEU A 65 -0.63 -5.65 -5.43
CA LEU A 65 -1.45 -6.40 -6.38
C LEU A 65 -0.61 -7.43 -7.16
N ILE A 66 0.52 -7.00 -7.74
CA ILE A 66 1.44 -7.88 -8.47
C ILE A 66 1.93 -9.03 -7.58
N SER A 67 2.21 -8.74 -6.30
CA SER A 67 2.63 -9.75 -5.32
C SER A 67 1.49 -10.69 -4.93
N ALA A 68 0.29 -10.17 -4.69
CA ALA A 68 -0.89 -10.96 -4.32
C ALA A 68 -1.28 -11.94 -5.43
N VAL A 69 -1.29 -11.51 -6.69
CA VAL A 69 -1.55 -12.40 -7.84
C VAL A 69 -0.47 -13.48 -7.96
N SER A 70 0.81 -13.14 -7.72
CA SER A 70 1.89 -14.14 -7.69
C SER A 70 1.64 -15.22 -6.63
N LEU A 71 1.23 -14.81 -5.43
CA LEU A 71 0.89 -15.72 -4.33
C LEU A 71 -0.34 -16.56 -4.64
N ASP A 72 -1.35 -16.00 -5.32
CA ASP A 72 -2.57 -16.74 -5.69
C ASP A 72 -2.29 -17.85 -6.69
N ARG A 73 -1.34 -17.61 -7.60
CA ARG A 73 -0.82 -18.60 -8.54
C ARG A 73 0.11 -19.63 -7.89
N GLY A 74 0.44 -19.47 -6.60
CA GLY A 74 1.36 -20.36 -5.89
C GLY A 74 2.83 -20.19 -6.30
N LEU A 75 3.19 -19.06 -6.91
CA LEU A 75 4.55 -18.79 -7.36
C LEU A 75 5.47 -18.35 -6.20
N PRO A 76 6.78 -18.60 -6.30
CA PRO A 76 7.74 -18.18 -5.29
C PRO A 76 7.90 -16.65 -5.27
N ALA A 77 8.39 -16.09 -4.16
CA ALA A 77 8.66 -14.65 -4.02
C ALA A 77 9.60 -14.08 -5.11
N ARG A 78 10.38 -14.95 -5.76
CA ARG A 78 11.20 -14.62 -6.93
C ARG A 78 10.34 -14.12 -8.11
N ALA A 79 9.19 -14.75 -8.36
CA ALA A 79 8.26 -14.32 -9.41
C ALA A 79 7.70 -12.92 -9.11
N ALA A 80 7.32 -12.65 -7.85
CA ALA A 80 6.90 -11.31 -7.43
C ALA A 80 8.02 -10.27 -7.64
N SER A 81 9.28 -10.62 -7.37
CA SER A 81 10.42 -9.72 -7.64
C SER A 81 10.53 -9.37 -9.12
N ILE A 82 10.35 -10.37 -9.99
CA ILE A 82 10.37 -10.19 -11.45
C ILE A 82 9.19 -9.31 -11.89
N GLY A 83 7.96 -9.64 -11.46
CA GLY A 83 6.78 -8.87 -11.81
C GLY A 83 6.86 -7.40 -11.36
N ILE A 84 7.35 -7.12 -10.15
CA ILE A 84 7.49 -5.75 -9.66
C ILE A 84 8.56 -4.99 -10.45
N ALA A 85 9.73 -5.60 -10.71
CA ALA A 85 10.78 -4.95 -11.50
C ALA A 85 10.30 -4.64 -12.92
N THR A 86 9.57 -5.58 -13.55
CA THR A 86 8.94 -5.36 -14.86
C THR A 86 7.94 -4.22 -14.81
N GLY A 87 6.95 -4.25 -13.89
CA GLY A 87 5.95 -3.18 -13.79
C GLY A 87 6.58 -1.81 -13.50
N PHE A 88 7.69 -1.78 -12.76
CA PHE A 88 8.45 -0.54 -12.54
C PHE A 88 9.08 -0.04 -13.83
N GLN A 89 9.71 -0.91 -14.61
CA GLN A 89 10.32 -0.52 -15.87
C GLN A 89 9.28 -0.01 -16.88
N GLU A 90 8.19 -0.76 -17.02
CA GLU A 90 7.18 -0.50 -18.05
C GLU A 90 6.32 0.73 -17.75
N SER A 91 5.90 0.91 -16.50
CA SER A 91 4.90 1.94 -16.16
C SER A 91 5.20 2.72 -14.89
N LYS A 92 6.37 2.49 -14.27
CA LYS A 92 6.65 2.95 -12.90
C LYS A 92 5.56 2.46 -11.93
N LEU A 93 5.07 1.23 -12.11
CA LEU A 93 4.00 0.62 -11.31
C LEU A 93 2.69 1.42 -11.33
N ARG A 94 2.32 2.00 -12.48
CA ARG A 94 1.06 2.74 -12.65
C ARG A 94 0.25 2.17 -13.80
N ASN A 95 -1.04 2.05 -13.60
CA ASN A 95 -1.92 1.55 -14.66
C ASN A 95 -2.26 2.70 -15.63
N ILE A 96 -1.47 2.84 -16.69
CA ILE A 96 -1.56 3.97 -17.65
C ILE A 96 -2.30 3.57 -18.93
N ASP A 97 -3.05 4.50 -19.51
CA ASP A 97 -3.92 4.30 -20.69
C ASP A 97 -3.26 4.74 -22.01
N TYR A 98 -1.95 4.94 -22.01
CA TYR A 98 -1.18 5.33 -23.19
C TYR A 98 0.12 4.53 -23.28
N GLY A 99 0.66 4.45 -24.50
CA GLY A 99 1.99 3.97 -24.80
C GLY A 99 2.86 5.05 -25.46
N ASP A 100 4.02 4.67 -25.97
CA ASP A 100 4.96 5.56 -26.65
C ASP A 100 4.83 5.50 -28.19
N GLU A 101 5.73 6.15 -28.91
CA GLU A 101 5.74 6.14 -30.38
C GLU A 101 6.01 4.74 -30.97
N ALA A 102 6.74 3.88 -30.26
CA ALA A 102 7.09 2.54 -30.71
C ALA A 102 5.95 1.52 -30.46
N GLY A 103 5.17 1.73 -29.41
CA GLY A 103 4.01 0.92 -29.03
C GLY A 103 2.83 1.79 -28.61
N PRO A 104 2.16 2.50 -29.53
CA PRO A 104 1.08 3.43 -29.20
C PRO A 104 -0.17 2.75 -28.63
N ASP A 105 -0.32 1.44 -28.84
CA ASP A 105 -1.38 0.61 -28.25
C ASP A 105 -0.98 -0.09 -26.95
N SER A 106 0.20 0.20 -26.39
CA SER A 106 0.62 -0.35 -25.09
C SER A 106 -0.22 0.23 -23.96
N ARG A 107 -0.62 -0.61 -23.00
CA ARG A 107 -1.53 -0.23 -21.92
C ARG A 107 -1.18 -0.91 -20.60
N GLY A 108 -1.63 -0.29 -19.53
CA GLY A 108 -1.67 -0.84 -18.19
C GLY A 108 -0.31 -1.02 -17.52
N LEU A 109 -0.31 -1.77 -16.41
CA LEU A 109 0.85 -1.95 -15.52
C LEU A 109 2.12 -2.46 -16.21
N PHE A 110 1.96 -3.32 -17.20
CA PHE A 110 3.06 -4.01 -17.90
C PHE A 110 3.24 -3.51 -19.34
N GLN A 111 2.58 -2.41 -19.73
CA GLN A 111 2.59 -1.89 -21.11
C GLN A 111 2.31 -2.98 -22.16
N GLN A 112 1.34 -3.83 -21.86
CA GLN A 112 0.94 -4.94 -22.70
C GLN A 112 0.19 -4.42 -23.93
N ARG A 113 0.44 -5.07 -25.08
CA ARG A 113 -0.09 -4.63 -26.38
C ARG A 113 -1.20 -5.54 -26.87
N PRO A 114 -2.45 -5.05 -27.00
CA PRO A 114 -3.53 -5.82 -27.61
C PRO A 114 -3.18 -6.31 -29.02
N SER A 115 -2.48 -5.51 -29.83
CA SER A 115 -2.05 -5.91 -31.18
C SER A 115 -1.07 -7.09 -31.20
N GLN A 116 -0.42 -7.41 -30.08
CA GLN A 116 0.50 -8.54 -29.95
C GLN A 116 -0.12 -9.76 -29.25
N GLY A 117 -1.44 -9.73 -28.97
CA GLY A 117 -2.16 -10.87 -28.40
C GLY A 117 -2.17 -10.94 -26.88
N TRP A 118 -1.80 -9.86 -26.18
CA TRP A 118 -1.83 -9.82 -24.71
C TRP A 118 -3.23 -9.76 -24.10
N GLY A 119 -4.26 -9.46 -24.90
CA GLY A 119 -5.66 -9.29 -24.47
C GLY A 119 -6.36 -8.17 -25.26
N THR A 120 -7.62 -7.87 -24.96
CA THR A 120 -8.27 -6.62 -25.40
C THR A 120 -7.75 -5.43 -24.60
N GLU A 121 -7.99 -4.20 -25.08
CA GLU A 121 -7.63 -2.98 -24.35
C GLU A 121 -8.23 -2.95 -22.93
N GLU A 122 -9.50 -3.34 -22.79
CA GLU A 122 -10.16 -3.42 -21.48
C GLU A 122 -9.49 -4.45 -20.56
N GLN A 123 -9.05 -5.58 -21.11
CA GLN A 123 -8.39 -6.62 -20.34
C GLN A 123 -7.00 -6.17 -19.88
N VAL A 124 -6.17 -5.61 -20.75
CA VAL A 124 -4.83 -5.16 -20.36
C VAL A 124 -4.86 -3.92 -19.45
N MET A 125 -5.97 -3.18 -19.44
CA MET A 125 -6.23 -2.10 -18.48
C MET A 125 -6.76 -2.61 -17.13
N ASP A 126 -7.18 -3.87 -17.02
CA ASP A 126 -7.46 -4.50 -15.73
C ASP A 126 -6.13 -5.00 -15.11
N PRO A 127 -5.67 -4.40 -13.99
CA PRO A 127 -4.41 -4.78 -13.35
C PRO A 127 -4.32 -6.26 -12.95
N VAL A 128 -5.43 -6.88 -12.54
CA VAL A 128 -5.45 -8.28 -12.10
C VAL A 128 -5.32 -9.20 -13.29
N TYR A 129 -6.02 -8.90 -14.39
CA TYR A 129 -5.82 -9.59 -15.66
C TYR A 129 -4.38 -9.44 -16.16
N ALA A 130 -3.87 -8.20 -16.23
CA ALA A 130 -2.54 -7.91 -16.76
C ALA A 130 -1.43 -8.65 -15.99
N ALA A 131 -1.52 -8.68 -14.65
CA ALA A 131 -0.61 -9.44 -13.80
C ALA A 131 -0.73 -10.95 -14.01
N ASN A 132 -1.96 -11.49 -14.10
CA ASN A 132 -2.17 -12.91 -14.37
C ASN A 132 -1.61 -13.33 -15.74
N ARG A 133 -1.82 -12.50 -16.78
CA ARG A 133 -1.25 -12.73 -18.11
C ARG A 133 0.27 -12.66 -18.11
N PHE A 134 0.87 -11.70 -17.40
CA PHE A 134 2.33 -11.63 -17.25
C PHE A 134 2.89 -12.92 -16.63
N TYR A 135 2.31 -13.38 -15.52
CA TYR A 135 2.77 -14.60 -14.86
C TYR A 135 2.52 -15.86 -15.68
N GLN A 136 1.42 -15.93 -16.41
CA GLN A 136 1.19 -17.01 -17.36
C GLN A 136 2.34 -17.11 -18.39
N GLU A 137 2.73 -16.00 -19.00
CA GLU A 137 3.85 -15.99 -19.95
C GLU A 137 5.20 -16.28 -19.26
N LEU A 138 5.41 -15.83 -18.01
CA LEU A 138 6.60 -16.18 -17.24
C LEU A 138 6.72 -17.70 -17.03
N GLU A 139 5.62 -18.35 -16.64
CA GLU A 139 5.56 -19.80 -16.42
C GLU A 139 5.74 -20.59 -17.73
N GLU A 140 5.10 -20.14 -18.81
CA GLU A 140 5.11 -20.83 -20.11
C GLU A 140 6.44 -20.65 -20.88
N LEU A 141 7.00 -19.44 -20.86
CA LEU A 141 8.16 -19.08 -21.68
C LEU A 141 9.50 -19.21 -20.93
N VAL A 142 9.47 -19.16 -19.59
CA VAL A 142 10.68 -19.08 -18.75
C VAL A 142 10.61 -20.06 -17.58
N PRO A 143 10.51 -21.38 -17.84
CA PRO A 143 10.39 -22.38 -16.77
C PRO A 143 11.58 -22.42 -15.79
N ASP A 144 12.71 -21.82 -16.18
CA ASP A 144 13.95 -21.67 -15.40
C ASP A 144 14.09 -20.29 -14.71
N PHE A 145 13.02 -19.47 -14.65
CA PHE A 145 13.12 -18.07 -14.20
C PHE A 145 13.73 -17.89 -12.80
N GLU A 146 13.64 -18.90 -11.94
CA GLU A 146 14.18 -18.84 -10.58
C GLU A 146 15.70 -18.71 -10.55
N ASP A 147 16.37 -19.32 -11.54
CA ASP A 147 17.83 -19.37 -11.65
C ASP A 147 18.41 -18.24 -12.54
N LEU A 148 17.54 -17.47 -13.20
CA LEU A 148 17.95 -16.37 -14.06
C LEU A 148 18.05 -15.06 -13.28
N ASP A 149 18.88 -14.14 -13.75
CA ASP A 149 18.79 -12.74 -13.35
C ASP A 149 17.38 -12.19 -13.66
N ILE A 150 16.87 -11.27 -12.83
CA ILE A 150 15.49 -10.78 -12.98
C ILE A 150 15.36 -10.10 -14.34
N THR A 151 16.35 -9.31 -14.75
CA THR A 151 16.33 -8.65 -16.06
C THR A 151 16.24 -9.64 -17.22
N VAL A 152 16.88 -10.79 -17.10
CA VAL A 152 16.85 -11.84 -18.13
C VAL A 152 15.47 -12.50 -18.18
N ALA A 153 14.90 -12.85 -17.03
CA ALA A 153 13.55 -13.41 -16.97
C ALA A 153 12.49 -12.41 -17.48
N ALA A 154 12.52 -11.16 -17.02
CA ALA A 154 11.62 -10.09 -17.45
C ALA A 154 11.71 -9.86 -18.96
N GLN A 155 12.93 -9.77 -19.50
CA GLN A 155 13.14 -9.56 -20.93
C GLN A 155 12.67 -10.75 -21.78
N ARG A 156 12.77 -12.00 -21.31
CA ARG A 156 12.24 -13.16 -22.04
C ARG A 156 10.72 -13.11 -22.18
N VAL A 157 10.02 -12.58 -21.17
CA VAL A 157 8.57 -12.36 -21.19
C VAL A 157 8.20 -11.16 -22.08
N GLN A 158 8.74 -9.98 -21.79
CA GLN A 158 8.33 -8.73 -22.43
C GLN A 158 8.91 -8.52 -23.84
N ARG A 159 10.11 -9.05 -24.10
CA ARG A 159 10.86 -8.89 -25.35
C ARG A 159 11.00 -7.42 -25.78
N SER A 160 11.41 -6.56 -24.85
CA SER A 160 11.59 -5.12 -25.08
C SER A 160 12.82 -4.81 -25.96
N ALA A 161 12.95 -3.55 -26.40
CA ALA A 161 14.13 -3.07 -27.11
C ALA A 161 15.35 -2.81 -26.20
N PHE A 162 15.18 -2.83 -24.87
CA PHE A 162 16.20 -2.45 -23.88
C PHE A 162 16.36 -3.56 -22.82
N PRO A 163 17.04 -4.67 -23.15
CA PRO A 163 17.05 -5.89 -22.34
C PRO A 163 17.61 -5.71 -20.93
N ASP A 164 18.52 -4.76 -20.73
CA ASP A 164 19.19 -4.52 -19.45
C ASP A 164 18.46 -3.50 -18.57
N ALA A 165 17.39 -2.85 -19.07
CA ALA A 165 16.73 -1.76 -18.35
C ALA A 165 16.00 -2.21 -17.08
N TYR A 166 15.58 -3.48 -17.01
CA TYR A 166 14.97 -4.02 -15.79
C TYR A 166 15.98 -4.20 -14.65
N ALA A 167 17.28 -4.31 -14.97
CA ALA A 167 18.34 -4.48 -13.98
C ALA A 167 18.35 -3.32 -12.96
N ASP A 168 18.04 -2.10 -13.42
CA ASP A 168 17.97 -0.88 -12.60
C ASP A 168 16.86 -0.92 -11.54
N HIS A 169 15.93 -1.88 -11.62
CA HIS A 169 14.78 -2.01 -10.73
C HIS A 169 14.76 -3.33 -9.95
N GLU A 170 15.80 -4.17 -10.09
CA GLU A 170 15.90 -5.40 -9.30
C GLU A 170 15.99 -5.17 -7.79
N PRO A 171 16.76 -4.19 -7.28
CA PRO A 171 16.86 -3.96 -5.83
C PRO A 171 15.50 -3.59 -5.22
N GLU A 172 14.79 -2.64 -5.83
CA GLU A 172 13.42 -2.25 -5.46
C GLU A 172 12.49 -3.46 -5.55
N GLY A 173 12.51 -4.19 -6.67
CA GLY A 173 11.67 -5.35 -6.91
C GLY A 173 11.84 -6.42 -5.82
N ARG A 174 13.08 -6.73 -5.43
CA ARG A 174 13.39 -7.69 -4.37
C ARG A 174 12.91 -7.22 -3.00
N ALA A 175 13.13 -5.94 -2.66
CA ALA A 175 12.75 -5.39 -1.36
C ALA A 175 11.22 -5.40 -1.18
N TYR A 176 10.48 -4.90 -2.18
CA TYR A 176 9.01 -4.91 -2.14
C TYR A 176 8.44 -6.32 -2.20
N ALA A 177 8.97 -7.21 -3.05
CA ALA A 177 8.53 -8.60 -3.07
C ALA A 177 8.75 -9.28 -1.73
N SER A 178 9.92 -9.11 -1.08
CA SER A 178 10.20 -9.72 0.23
C SER A 178 9.20 -9.28 1.30
N ALA A 179 8.84 -7.99 1.35
CA ALA A 179 7.84 -7.47 2.26
C ALA A 179 6.43 -7.99 1.91
N LEU A 180 6.00 -7.82 0.65
CA LEU A 180 4.64 -8.10 0.20
C LEU A 180 4.31 -9.60 0.08
N THR A 181 5.32 -10.45 0.03
CA THR A 181 5.18 -11.91 0.14
C THR A 181 5.43 -12.43 1.56
N GLY A 182 5.67 -11.53 2.52
CA GLY A 182 5.71 -11.83 3.95
C GLY A 182 7.02 -12.41 4.48
N HIS A 183 8.08 -12.45 3.67
CA HIS A 183 9.40 -12.95 4.08
C HIS A 183 10.16 -11.96 4.97
N SER A 184 9.82 -10.68 4.91
CA SER A 184 10.32 -9.65 5.82
C SER A 184 9.16 -9.06 6.64
N PRO A 185 8.96 -9.52 7.89
CA PRO A 185 7.95 -8.98 8.81
C PRO A 185 8.09 -7.48 9.04
N ALA A 186 6.95 -6.76 8.98
CA ALA A 186 6.87 -5.31 9.24
C ALA A 186 7.87 -4.45 8.43
N ALA A 187 8.26 -4.91 7.23
CA ALA A 187 9.22 -4.25 6.36
C ALA A 187 8.61 -3.15 5.50
N LEU A 188 7.31 -3.22 5.20
CA LEU A 188 6.59 -2.18 4.46
C LEU A 188 5.93 -1.20 5.43
N ASN A 189 6.33 0.08 5.37
CA ASN A 189 5.70 1.15 6.13
C ASN A 189 5.15 2.24 5.20
N CYS A 190 3.86 2.57 5.33
CA CYS A 190 3.28 3.72 4.65
C CYS A 190 3.11 4.90 5.63
N VAL A 191 3.59 6.07 5.21
CA VAL A 191 3.31 7.35 5.85
C VAL A 191 2.24 8.03 5.01
N LEU A 192 1.07 8.25 5.59
CA LEU A 192 -0.10 8.77 4.90
C LEU A 192 -0.73 9.89 5.74
N LYS A 193 -1.50 10.77 5.10
CA LYS A 193 -2.35 11.75 5.78
C LYS A 193 -3.53 11.06 6.45
N SER A 194 -4.35 11.79 7.20
CA SER A 194 -5.62 11.28 7.70
C SER A 194 -6.58 11.06 6.52
N PRO A 195 -7.39 9.98 6.53
CA PRO A 195 -8.37 9.76 5.47
C PRO A 195 -9.38 10.92 5.43
N ALA A 196 -9.63 11.44 4.23
CA ALA A 196 -10.62 12.51 4.02
C ALA A 196 -12.06 11.97 4.03
N GLU A 197 -12.23 10.71 3.65
CA GLU A 197 -13.51 10.00 3.54
C GLU A 197 -13.50 8.75 4.44
N PRO A 198 -14.67 8.20 4.79
CA PRO A 198 -14.76 6.90 5.46
C PRO A 198 -14.06 5.80 4.65
N GLY A 199 -13.50 4.82 5.36
CA GLY A 199 -12.90 3.66 4.72
C GLY A 199 -13.94 2.70 4.15
N ASP A 200 -13.51 1.87 3.21
CA ASP A 200 -14.38 0.90 2.54
C ASP A 200 -13.84 -0.53 2.70
N ALA A 201 -14.24 -1.16 3.80
CA ALA A 201 -13.88 -2.55 4.10
C ALA A 201 -14.48 -3.55 3.09
N THR A 202 -15.61 -3.21 2.46
CA THR A 202 -16.25 -4.09 1.47
C THR A 202 -15.49 -4.07 0.15
N ALA A 203 -15.11 -2.88 -0.34
CA ALA A 203 -14.27 -2.75 -1.52
C ALA A 203 -12.88 -3.36 -1.30
N MET A 204 -12.28 -3.17 -0.12
CA MET A 204 -11.03 -3.84 0.26
C MET A 204 -11.17 -5.36 0.18
N SER A 205 -12.25 -5.91 0.77
CA SER A 205 -12.53 -7.34 0.76
C SER A 205 -12.67 -7.89 -0.67
N ALA A 206 -13.39 -7.17 -1.53
CA ALA A 206 -13.59 -7.57 -2.93
C ALA A 206 -12.26 -7.53 -3.71
N ALA A 207 -11.49 -6.46 -3.57
CA ALA A 207 -10.20 -6.32 -4.23
C ALA A 207 -9.20 -7.40 -3.78
N LEU A 208 -9.17 -7.72 -2.48
CA LEU A 208 -8.30 -8.78 -1.98
C LEU A 208 -8.70 -10.16 -2.52
N GLN A 209 -10.00 -10.46 -2.60
CA GLN A 209 -10.48 -11.73 -3.15
C GLN A 209 -10.23 -11.87 -4.65
N ASP A 210 -10.25 -10.76 -5.38
CA ASP A 210 -9.91 -10.74 -6.81
C ASP A 210 -8.41 -10.99 -7.06
N GLN A 211 -7.55 -10.44 -6.19
CA GLN A 211 -6.09 -10.57 -6.30
C GLN A 211 -5.53 -11.86 -5.67
N LEU A 212 -6.19 -12.37 -4.62
CA LEU A 212 -5.80 -13.55 -3.86
C LEU A 212 -7.07 -14.29 -3.42
N SER A 213 -7.61 -15.10 -4.34
CA SER A 213 -8.86 -15.85 -4.20
C SER A 213 -8.93 -16.74 -2.96
N SER A 214 -7.77 -17.19 -2.48
CA SER A 214 -7.65 -18.01 -1.27
C SER A 214 -7.81 -17.23 0.04
N ALA A 215 -7.87 -15.89 0.02
CA ALA A 215 -8.10 -15.06 1.19
C ALA A 215 -9.57 -15.06 1.62
N GLN A 216 -9.82 -15.05 2.93
CA GLN A 216 -11.17 -15.09 3.51
C GLN A 216 -11.42 -13.90 4.45
N PRO A 217 -11.41 -12.66 3.94
CA PRO A 217 -11.74 -11.48 4.73
C PRO A 217 -13.16 -11.57 5.30
N ARG A 218 -13.30 -11.18 6.57
CA ARG A 218 -14.58 -11.05 7.28
C ARG A 218 -14.73 -9.62 7.76
N VAL A 219 -15.66 -8.89 7.18
CA VAL A 219 -15.98 -7.50 7.52
C VAL A 219 -17.01 -7.48 8.65
N SER A 220 -16.86 -6.57 9.63
CA SER A 220 -17.84 -6.38 10.70
C SER A 220 -19.13 -5.73 10.18
N ASP A 221 -20.24 -5.92 10.91
CA ASP A 221 -21.55 -5.36 10.53
C ASP A 221 -21.55 -3.82 10.40
N ASP A 222 -20.69 -3.14 11.15
CA ASP A 222 -20.50 -1.69 11.10
C ASP A 222 -19.52 -1.22 10.01
N GLY A 223 -18.90 -2.15 9.27
CA GLY A 223 -17.92 -1.87 8.22
C GLY A 223 -16.58 -1.31 8.70
N ARG A 224 -16.37 -1.15 10.01
CA ARG A 224 -15.19 -0.45 10.57
C ARG A 224 -14.01 -1.36 10.83
N THR A 225 -14.22 -2.66 10.83
CA THR A 225 -13.15 -3.64 11.06
C THR A 225 -13.24 -4.78 10.06
N ALA A 226 -12.09 -5.35 9.73
CA ALA A 226 -12.03 -6.60 8.99
C ALA A 226 -11.01 -7.54 9.63
N THR A 227 -11.27 -8.84 9.58
CA THR A 227 -10.34 -9.88 10.00
C THR A 227 -10.08 -10.86 8.87
N ILE A 228 -8.83 -11.29 8.73
CA ILE A 228 -8.41 -12.24 7.69
C ILE A 228 -7.65 -13.39 8.37
N PRO A 229 -8.22 -14.61 8.42
CA PRO A 229 -7.53 -15.76 9.01
C PRO A 229 -6.23 -16.07 8.27
N ALA A 230 -5.10 -16.06 8.98
CA ALA A 230 -3.78 -16.32 8.43
C ALA A 230 -2.76 -16.61 9.53
N SER A 231 -1.65 -17.25 9.18
CA SER A 231 -0.52 -17.50 10.08
C SER A 231 0.81 -17.39 9.33
N GLY A 232 1.89 -17.16 10.08
CA GLY A 232 3.26 -17.15 9.54
C GLY A 232 3.44 -16.19 8.36
N THR A 233 4.19 -16.61 7.35
CA THR A 233 4.52 -15.80 6.16
C THR A 233 3.28 -15.26 5.44
N ARG A 234 2.20 -16.04 5.35
CA ARG A 234 0.97 -15.60 4.68
C ARG A 234 0.29 -14.45 5.43
N GLY A 235 0.29 -14.47 6.75
CA GLY A 235 -0.27 -13.37 7.54
C GLY A 235 0.55 -12.08 7.39
N TRP A 236 1.88 -12.21 7.30
CA TRP A 236 2.77 -11.08 6.99
C TRP A 236 2.58 -10.51 5.58
N ALA A 237 2.32 -11.37 4.59
CA ALA A 237 1.96 -10.91 3.25
C ALA A 237 0.65 -10.11 3.26
N LEU A 238 -0.39 -10.64 3.91
CA LEU A 238 -1.72 -10.02 3.98
C LEU A 238 -1.75 -8.70 4.74
N VAL A 239 -1.10 -8.61 5.90
CA VAL A 239 -1.07 -7.35 6.67
C VAL A 239 -0.29 -6.28 5.92
N GLN A 240 0.80 -6.64 5.23
CA GLN A 240 1.59 -5.67 4.45
C GLN A 240 0.89 -5.27 3.15
N TRP A 241 0.16 -6.19 2.51
CA TRP A 241 -0.77 -5.85 1.43
C TRP A 241 -1.80 -4.81 1.90
N ALA A 242 -2.36 -4.98 3.10
CA ALA A 242 -3.32 -4.02 3.65
C ALA A 242 -2.67 -2.65 3.94
N VAL A 243 -1.43 -2.61 4.42
CA VAL A 243 -0.67 -1.36 4.60
C VAL A 243 -0.42 -0.67 3.25
N ALA A 244 -0.04 -1.42 2.21
CA ALA A 244 0.18 -0.88 0.86
C ALA A 244 -1.08 -0.25 0.25
N ASN A 245 -2.25 -0.83 0.54
CA ASN A 245 -3.55 -0.36 0.07
C ASN A 245 -4.26 0.57 1.06
N ALA A 246 -3.57 1.00 2.12
CA ALA A 246 -4.20 1.73 3.21
C ALA A 246 -4.80 3.06 2.74
N ASP A 247 -4.13 3.74 1.81
CA ASP A 247 -4.61 4.98 1.21
C ASP A 247 -5.94 4.79 0.48
N GLN A 248 -5.96 3.83 -0.46
CA GLN A 248 -7.11 3.53 -1.31
C GLN A 248 -8.36 3.13 -0.53
N PHE A 249 -8.22 2.36 0.56
CA PHE A 249 -9.37 1.83 1.31
C PHE A 249 -9.63 2.55 2.64
N GLY A 250 -8.87 3.60 2.97
CA GLY A 250 -9.04 4.33 4.23
C GLY A 250 -8.70 3.48 5.47
N ILE A 251 -7.71 2.58 5.38
CA ILE A 251 -7.25 1.79 6.52
C ILE A 251 -6.46 2.69 7.48
N THR A 252 -6.82 2.64 8.76
CA THR A 252 -6.21 3.43 9.84
C THR A 252 -5.28 2.61 10.72
N SER A 253 -5.51 1.30 10.81
CA SER A 253 -4.56 0.38 11.43
C SER A 253 -4.63 -1.03 10.84
N ALA A 254 -3.49 -1.72 10.85
CA ALA A 254 -3.36 -3.12 10.43
C ALA A 254 -2.42 -3.87 11.38
N SER A 255 -2.84 -5.02 11.93
CA SER A 255 -2.03 -5.77 12.89
C SER A 255 -1.99 -7.27 12.60
N PHE A 256 -0.84 -7.87 12.90
CA PHE A 256 -0.57 -9.30 12.78
C PHE A 256 0.72 -9.66 13.55
N GLY A 257 0.82 -10.87 14.10
CA GLY A 257 2.08 -11.37 14.65
C GLY A 257 2.68 -10.52 15.79
N GLY A 258 1.84 -9.87 16.59
CA GLY A 258 2.26 -8.99 17.69
C GLY A 258 2.77 -7.61 17.26
N GLN A 259 2.67 -7.25 15.98
CA GLN A 259 2.97 -5.90 15.47
C GLN A 259 1.71 -5.27 14.89
N GLY A 260 1.64 -3.94 14.94
CA GLY A 260 0.58 -3.15 14.35
C GLY A 260 1.14 -1.90 13.67
N TRP A 261 0.75 -1.70 12.42
CA TRP A 261 0.90 -0.44 11.72
C TRP A 261 -0.28 0.46 12.07
N VAL A 262 0.00 1.71 12.46
CA VAL A 262 -1.02 2.71 12.77
C VAL A 262 -0.74 3.96 11.94
N ARG A 263 -1.72 4.36 11.14
CA ARG A 263 -1.61 5.49 10.19
C ARG A 263 -1.18 6.78 10.89
N ALA A 264 -1.80 7.09 12.02
CA ALA A 264 -1.54 8.30 12.81
C ALA A 264 -0.14 8.33 13.45
N ASP A 265 0.43 7.16 13.73
CA ASP A 265 1.77 7.03 14.31
C ASP A 265 2.85 6.90 13.20
N HIS A 266 2.43 6.84 11.94
CA HIS A 266 3.29 6.75 10.76
C HIS A 266 4.25 5.55 10.77
N GLY A 267 3.88 4.45 11.44
CA GLY A 267 4.83 3.38 11.72
C GLY A 267 4.23 2.12 12.32
N TRP A 268 5.13 1.15 12.50
CA TRP A 268 4.87 -0.11 13.21
C TRP A 268 5.24 0.02 14.68
N ALA A 269 4.41 -0.57 15.54
CA ALA A 269 4.67 -0.71 16.96
C ALA A 269 4.19 -2.09 17.45
N PRO A 270 4.68 -2.57 18.62
CA PRO A 270 4.10 -3.73 19.27
C PRO A 270 2.59 -3.53 19.48
N ALA A 271 1.79 -4.52 19.09
CA ALA A 271 0.34 -4.47 19.16
C ALA A 271 -0.24 -5.73 19.79
N THR A 272 -1.45 -5.62 20.35
CA THR A 272 -2.21 -6.76 20.85
C THR A 272 -2.75 -7.57 19.68
N GLY A 273 -2.12 -8.72 19.41
CA GLY A 273 -2.53 -9.66 18.36
C GLY A 273 -1.58 -10.87 18.36
N THR A 274 -2.09 -12.04 17.99
CA THR A 274 -1.31 -13.29 17.88
C THR A 274 -1.17 -13.72 16.43
N ASP A 275 -0.30 -14.69 16.16
CA ASP A 275 -0.43 -15.52 14.97
C ASP A 275 -1.85 -16.12 14.94
N GLY A 276 -2.58 -15.97 13.83
CA GLY A 276 -3.93 -16.53 13.66
C GLY A 276 -4.90 -15.68 12.84
N ALA A 277 -4.77 -14.36 12.88
CA ALA A 277 -5.55 -13.47 12.02
C ALA A 277 -4.89 -12.09 11.84
N VAL A 278 -4.98 -11.55 10.63
CA VAL A 278 -4.76 -10.14 10.36
C VAL A 278 -5.99 -9.36 10.80
N THR A 279 -5.81 -8.28 11.55
CA THR A 279 -6.89 -7.39 12.00
C THR A 279 -6.70 -6.01 11.38
N LEU A 280 -7.75 -5.48 10.76
CA LEU A 280 -7.75 -4.18 10.09
C LEU A 280 -8.83 -3.27 10.70
N THR A 281 -8.54 -1.97 10.75
CA THR A 281 -9.51 -0.92 11.14
C THR A 281 -9.55 0.14 10.06
N PHE A 282 -10.76 0.63 9.79
CA PHE A 282 -11.07 1.58 8.73
C PHE A 282 -11.48 2.93 9.34
N ALA A 283 -11.27 4.01 8.59
CA ALA A 283 -11.83 5.31 8.94
C ALA A 283 -13.36 5.21 9.00
N GLY A 284 -13.96 5.86 10.00
CA GLY A 284 -15.38 5.72 10.32
C GLY A 284 -16.19 6.98 10.13
#